data_AF-A0A960QB93-F1
#
_entry.id   AF-A0A960QB93-F1
#
_cell.length_a   1.000
_cell.length_b   1.000
_cell.length_c   1.000
_cell.angle_alpha   90.00
_cell.angle_beta   90.00
_cell.angle_gamma   90.00
#
_symmetry.space_group_name_H-M   'P 1'
#
loop_
_entity.id
_entity.type
_entity.pdbx_description
1 polymer ?
#
loop_
_entity_poly.entity_id
_entity_poly.type
_entity_poly.pdbx_seq_one_letter_code
_entity_poly.pdbx_strand_id
1 'polypeptide(L)'
;IPSRVVVGLVYAGATDQGGRMVPHAWVEAWAGDWVALDSALHAPRVDATHLAMAKSAGGEEGAVLDITVPLLRGLGRFDLDWVDEP
;
A
#
# COMPACT_ATOMS: atom_id res chain seq x y z
N ILE A 1 -10.05 -4.88 -17.33
CA ILE A 1 -10.38 -5.32 -15.96
C ILE A 1 -10.56 -4.06 -15.12
N PRO A 2 -11.70 -3.86 -14.42
CA PRO A 2 -11.84 -2.73 -13.50
C PRO A 2 -10.67 -2.72 -12.51
N SER A 3 -10.02 -1.58 -12.34
CA SER A 3 -8.81 -1.45 -11.53
C SER A 3 -8.81 -0.18 -10.71
N ARG A 4 -8.10 -0.19 -9.59
CA ARG A 4 -7.87 0.99 -8.74
C ARG A 4 -6.43 1.03 -8.24
N VAL A 5 -5.91 2.23 -8.05
CA VAL A 5 -4.63 2.45 -7.39
C VAL A 5 -4.85 2.36 -5.88
N VAL A 6 -3.93 1.70 -5.19
CA VAL A 6 -3.85 1.70 -3.73
C VAL A 6 -2.53 2.35 -3.34
N VAL A 7 -2.58 3.24 -2.36
CA VAL A 7 -1.39 3.78 -1.70
C VAL A 7 -1.41 3.41 -0.23
N GLY A 8 -0.23 3.17 0.31
CA GLY A 8 -0.08 2.73 1.69
C GLY A 8 1.38 2.61 2.08
N LEU A 9 1.63 1.69 3.01
CA LEU A 9 2.96 1.36 3.47
C LEU A 9 3.29 -0.08 3.09
N VAL A 10 4.54 -0.35 2.77
CA VAL A 10 5.07 -1.72 2.62
C VAL A 10 6.24 -1.91 3.57
N TYR A 11 6.34 -3.08 4.17
CA TYR A 11 7.50 -3.47 4.95
C TYR A 11 8.67 -3.75 4.01
N ALA A 12 9.61 -2.80 3.93
CA ALA A 12 10.91 -3.05 3.37
C ALA A 12 11.70 -3.83 4.44
N GLY A 13 12.00 -5.10 4.12
CA GLY A 13 12.62 -6.07 5.03
C GLY A 13 13.89 -5.60 5.74
N ALA A 14 14.41 -6.42 6.65
CA ALA A 14 15.56 -6.11 7.50
C ALA A 14 16.75 -5.58 6.69
N THR A 15 16.89 -4.26 6.68
CA THR A 15 18.14 -3.62 6.28
C THR A 15 19.12 -3.75 7.44
N ASP A 16 20.36 -3.37 7.20
CA ASP A 16 21.39 -3.13 8.21
C ASP A 16 20.95 -2.11 9.30
N GLN A 17 19.82 -1.41 9.09
CA GLN A 17 19.16 -0.55 10.07
C GLN A 17 17.84 -1.11 10.63
N GLY A 18 17.54 -2.40 10.44
CA GLY A 18 16.24 -3.00 10.76
C GLY A 18 15.24 -2.91 9.62
N GLY A 19 14.09 -3.57 9.77
CA GLY A 19 12.98 -3.48 8.81
C GLY A 19 12.14 -2.24 9.06
N ARG A 20 11.63 -1.62 7.99
CA ARG A 20 10.88 -0.37 8.09
C ARG A 20 9.68 -0.35 7.15
N MET A 21 8.62 0.31 7.57
CA MET A 21 7.49 0.64 6.71
C MET A 21 7.85 1.83 5.83
N VAL A 22 7.71 1.67 4.50
CA VAL A 22 7.97 2.75 3.52
C VAL A 22 6.72 3.03 2.69
N PRO A 23 6.45 4.30 2.31
CA PRO A 23 5.36 4.62 1.41
C PRO A 23 5.49 3.86 0.08
N HIS A 24 4.38 3.26 -0.36
CA HIS A 24 4.34 2.46 -1.59
C HIS A 24 2.98 2.52 -2.27
N ALA A 25 2.96 2.21 -3.57
CA ALA A 25 1.75 2.18 -4.38
C ALA A 25 1.68 0.88 -5.18
N TRP A 26 0.48 0.31 -5.28
CA TRP A 26 0.18 -0.91 -6.04
C TRP A 26 -1.21 -0.82 -6.67
N VAL A 27 -1.64 -1.88 -7.36
CA VAL A 27 -2.92 -1.92 -8.06
C VAL A 27 -3.80 -3.05 -7.52
N GLU A 28 -5.09 -2.80 -7.42
CA GLU A 28 -6.09 -3.85 -7.26
C GLU A 28 -6.93 -3.97 -8.54
N ALA A 29 -7.15 -5.20 -8.99
CA ALA A 29 -7.89 -5.53 -10.21
C ALA A 29 -9.09 -6.43 -9.88
N TRP A 30 -10.25 -6.18 -10.49
CA TRP A 30 -11.48 -6.93 -10.23
C TRP A 30 -11.57 -8.21 -11.08
N ALA A 31 -11.55 -9.36 -10.43
CA ALA A 31 -11.68 -10.69 -11.07
C ALA A 31 -12.67 -11.59 -10.32
N GLY A 32 -13.86 -11.05 -10.01
CA GLY A 32 -14.84 -11.69 -9.10
C GLY A 32 -14.63 -11.30 -7.63
N ASP A 33 -13.42 -10.85 -7.31
CA ASP A 33 -13.05 -10.10 -6.11
C ASP A 33 -11.90 -9.13 -6.46
N TRP A 34 -11.54 -8.23 -5.54
CA TRP A 34 -10.38 -7.35 -5.67
C TRP A 34 -9.08 -8.14 -5.45
N VAL A 35 -8.30 -8.31 -6.52
CA VAL A 35 -6.99 -8.98 -6.48
C VAL A 35 -5.90 -7.92 -6.45
N ALA A 36 -5.10 -7.91 -5.37
CA ALA A 36 -3.99 -6.99 -5.21
C ALA A 36 -2.72 -7.50 -5.94
N LEU A 37 -2.13 -6.62 -6.73
CA LEU A 37 -1.01 -6.87 -7.63
C LEU A 37 0.06 -5.79 -7.41
N ASP A 38 1.28 -6.22 -7.13
CA ASP A 38 2.44 -5.34 -6.97
C ASP A 38 3.53 -5.78 -7.95
N SER A 39 3.70 -5.06 -9.05
CA SER A 39 4.73 -5.35 -10.04
C SER A 39 6.08 -4.70 -9.73
N ALA A 40 6.12 -3.81 -8.73
CA ALA A 40 7.32 -3.06 -8.39
C ALA A 40 8.23 -3.85 -7.45
N LEU A 41 7.65 -4.70 -6.61
CA LEU A 41 8.37 -5.66 -5.77
C LEU A 41 8.38 -7.04 -6.43
N HIS A 42 9.42 -7.84 -6.17
CA HIS A 42 9.63 -9.16 -6.80
C HIS A 42 8.59 -10.23 -6.39
N ALA A 43 7.45 -9.82 -5.84
CA ALA A 43 6.34 -10.69 -5.44
C ALA A 43 5.13 -10.40 -6.35
N PRO A 44 4.60 -11.39 -7.09
CA PRO A 44 3.49 -11.16 -8.03
C PRO A 44 2.15 -10.79 -7.35
N ARG A 45 2.10 -10.83 -6.01
CA ARG A 45 0.94 -10.51 -5.19
C ARG A 45 1.37 -9.75 -3.94
N VAL A 46 0.47 -8.87 -3.51
CA VAL A 46 0.53 -8.25 -2.18
C VAL A 46 0.31 -9.32 -1.11
N ASP A 47 1.10 -9.25 -0.04
CA ASP A 47 1.01 -10.15 1.12
C ASP A 47 0.83 -9.34 2.43
N ALA A 48 1.12 -9.97 3.58
CA ALA A 48 1.00 -9.33 4.89
C ALA A 48 1.98 -8.15 5.10
N THR A 49 2.92 -7.91 4.18
CA THR A 49 3.85 -6.77 4.25
C THR A 49 3.24 -5.44 3.80
N HIS A 50 2.04 -5.41 3.22
CA HIS A 50 1.39 -4.18 2.77
C HIS A 50 0.24 -3.74 3.67
N LEU A 51 0.25 -2.46 4.03
CA LEU A 51 -0.81 -1.78 4.76
C LEU A 51 -1.47 -0.74 3.85
N ALA A 52 -2.70 -1.01 3.40
CA ALA A 52 -3.47 -0.07 2.59
C ALA A 52 -3.93 1.14 3.41
N MET A 53 -3.69 2.36 2.90
CA MET A 53 -4.13 3.61 3.53
C MET A 53 -5.21 4.33 2.72
N ALA A 54 -5.10 4.32 1.39
CA ALA A 54 -6.06 4.97 0.52
C ALA A 54 -6.19 4.22 -0.82
N LYS A 55 -7.36 4.35 -1.45
CA LYS A 55 -7.68 3.73 -2.73
C LYS A 55 -8.30 4.79 -3.63
N SER A 56 -7.89 4.86 -4.88
CA SER A 56 -8.52 5.78 -5.85
C SER A 56 -9.98 5.38 -6.05
N ALA A 57 -10.91 6.34 -6.04
CA ALA A 57 -12.26 6.07 -6.54
C ALA A 57 -12.17 5.82 -8.05
N GLY A 58 -12.87 4.79 -8.55
CA GLY A 58 -12.94 4.53 -9.98
C GLY A 58 -13.70 5.67 -10.68
N GLY A 59 -13.06 6.35 -11.62
CA GLY A 59 -13.62 7.49 -12.35
C GLY A 59 -12.52 8.41 -12.88
N GLU A 60 -12.81 9.17 -13.94
CA GLU A 60 -11.83 10.01 -14.66
C GLU A 60 -11.39 11.26 -13.87
N GLU A 61 -12.06 11.59 -12.76
CA GLU A 61 -11.77 12.77 -11.92
C GLU A 61 -11.59 12.37 -10.43
N GLY A 62 -10.55 12.90 -9.78
CA GLY A 62 -10.32 12.74 -8.32
C GLY A 62 -9.23 11.74 -7.92
N ALA A 63 -8.76 10.88 -8.83
CA ALA A 63 -7.88 9.75 -8.52
C ALA A 63 -6.60 10.10 -7.73
N VAL A 64 -5.97 11.25 -7.98
CA VAL A 64 -4.75 11.68 -7.27
C VAL A 64 -5.07 12.24 -5.88
N LEU A 65 -6.14 13.02 -5.73
CA LEU A 65 -6.50 13.58 -4.43
C LEU A 65 -7.01 12.49 -3.48
N ASP A 66 -7.75 11.52 -4.02
CA ASP A 66 -8.24 10.35 -3.29
C ASP A 66 -7.14 9.54 -2.62
N ILE A 67 -5.98 9.44 -3.28
CA ILE A 67 -4.83 8.71 -2.75
C ILE A 67 -3.91 9.62 -1.92
N THR A 68 -3.73 10.88 -2.32
CA THR A 68 -2.72 11.76 -1.71
C THR A 68 -3.18 12.37 -0.39
N VAL A 69 -4.43 12.84 -0.30
CA VAL A 69 -4.92 13.52 0.91
C VAL A 69 -4.97 12.58 2.12
N PRO A 70 -5.52 11.34 2.02
CA PRO A 70 -5.54 10.44 3.15
C PRO A 70 -4.14 9.94 3.54
N LEU A 71 -3.27 9.69 2.55
CA LEU A 71 -1.87 9.32 2.80
C LEU A 71 -1.15 10.40 3.62
N LEU A 72 -1.22 11.67 3.19
CA LEU A 72 -0.61 12.79 3.92
C LEU A 72 -1.21 12.99 5.32
N ARG A 73 -2.50 12.75 5.49
CA ARG A 73 -3.15 12.82 6.81
C ARG A 73 -2.70 11.72 7.74
N GLY A 74 -2.37 10.53 7.23
CA GLY A 74 -1.89 9.40 8.02
C GLY A 74 -0.38 9.41 8.27
N LEU A 75 0.41 9.92 7.33
CA LEU A 75 1.87 10.00 7.47
C LEU A 75 2.26 10.85 8.69
N GLY A 76 3.15 10.30 9.52
CA GLY A 76 3.61 10.95 10.76
C GLY A 76 2.57 10.99 11.88
N ARG A 77 1.42 10.33 11.73
CA ARG A 77 0.40 10.17 12.80
C ARG A 77 0.43 8.82 13.49
N PHE A 78 1.17 7.87 12.93
CA PHE A 78 1.32 6.53 13.48
C PHE A 78 2.80 6.20 13.55
N ASP A 79 3.17 5.49 14.61
CA ASP A 79 4.46 4.82 14.74
C ASP A 79 4.19 3.32 14.57
N LEU A 80 4.94 2.68 13.67
CA LEU A 80 4.74 1.28 13.30
C LEU A 80 6.05 0.55 13.51
N ASP A 81 6.11 -0.16 14.62
CA ASP A 81 7.24 -1.02 14.96
C ASP A 81 6.95 -2.47 14.58
N TRP A 82 8.01 -3.14 14.16
CA TRP A 82 8.02 -4.60 14.10
C TRP A 82 8.24 -5.13 15.52
N VAL A 83 7.30 -5.94 16.02
CA VAL A 83 7.46 -6.64 17.29
C VAL A 83 7.82 -8.08 16.96
N ASP A 84 9.02 -8.50 17.34
CA ASP A 84 9.33 -9.92 17.41
C ASP A 84 8.46 -10.52 18.52
N GLU A 85 7.66 -11.54 18.22
CA GLU A 85 6.95 -12.27 19.28
C GLU A 85 7.95 -12.87 20.28
N PRO A 86 7.62 -12.93 21.58
CA PRO A 86 8.50 -13.42 22.63
C PRO A 86 8.87 -14.91 22.51
#